data_AF-A0A454XQ33-F1
#
_entry.id   AF-A0A454XQ33-F1
#
_cell.length_a   1.000
_cell.length_b   1.000
_cell.length_c   1.000
_cell.angle_alpha   90.00
_cell.angle_beta   90.00
_cell.angle_gamma   90.00
#
_symmetry.space_group_name_H-M   'P 1'
#
loop_
_entity.id
_entity.type
_entity.pdbx_description
1 polymer ?
#
loop_
_entity_poly.entity_id
_entity_poly.type
_entity_poly.pdbx_seq_one_letter_code
_entity_poly.pdbx_strand_id
1 'polypeptide(L)'
;MPEIGAKVHVVAGVFFSISISASVLACALWNFQTHDPNDSLIYGAAVFSGLLLNIGILSCLIYGATRHIPGLMTPYVVCGSLHLAISAFLVGYFAVCTIYGIMLGNDLVEVYGFLIFSLLTYFWSWSVDVVRTERDKVSKLAGKHVPFINDDYI
;
A
#
# COMPACT_ATOMS: atom_id res chain seq x y z
N MET A 1 8.51 24.83 12.03
CA MET A 1 8.58 23.54 11.32
C MET A 1 7.17 23.21 10.88
N PRO A 2 6.86 23.14 9.58
CA PRO A 2 5.52 22.78 9.16
C PRO A 2 5.26 21.33 9.61
N GLU A 3 4.19 21.12 10.37
CA GLU A 3 3.76 19.80 10.79
C GLU A 3 3.57 18.94 9.54
N ILE A 4 4.46 17.95 9.35
CA ILE A 4 4.15 16.82 8.49
C ILE A 4 2.81 16.30 8.98
N GLY A 5 1.81 16.21 8.11
CA GLY A 5 0.47 15.80 8.51
C GLY A 5 0.58 14.46 9.25
N ALA A 6 0.25 14.43 10.54
CA ALA A 6 0.39 13.25 11.41
C ALA A 6 -0.20 11.97 10.77
N LYS A 7 -1.20 12.16 9.91
CA LYS A 7 -1.82 11.13 9.07
C LYS A 7 -0.81 10.39 8.17
N VAL A 8 0.17 11.06 7.56
CA VAL A 8 1.19 10.42 6.72
C VAL A 8 2.10 9.52 7.54
N HIS A 9 2.47 9.92 8.76
CA HIS A 9 3.24 9.06 9.67
C HIS A 9 2.45 7.83 10.10
N VAL A 10 1.15 7.97 10.37
CA VAL A 10 0.27 6.82 10.65
C VAL A 10 0.20 5.89 9.44
N VAL A 11 -0.03 6.42 8.24
CA VAL A 11 -0.05 5.66 6.99
C VAL A 11 1.27 4.91 6.77
N ALA A 12 2.40 5.59 6.96
CA ALA A 12 3.74 5.04 6.87
C ALA A 12 3.96 3.89 7.87
N GLY A 13 3.59 4.09 9.13
CA GLY A 13 3.69 3.08 10.18
C GLY A 13 2.87 1.83 9.87
N VAL A 14 1.59 2.01 9.53
CA VAL A 14 0.71 0.87 9.21
C VAL A 14 1.18 0.13 7.96
N PHE A 15 1.61 0.84 6.91
CA PHE A 15 2.17 0.23 5.70
C PHE A 15 3.41 -0.63 6.01
N PHE A 16 4.30 -0.13 6.87
CA PHE A 16 5.49 -0.87 7.28
C PHE A 16 5.14 -2.11 8.11
N SER A 17 4.23 -1.98 9.07
CA SER A 17 3.75 -3.11 9.87
C SER A 17 3.12 -4.19 8.99
N ILE A 18 2.25 -3.83 8.05
CA ILE A 18 1.65 -4.78 7.09
C ILE A 18 2.74 -5.46 6.26
N SER A 19 3.74 -4.71 5.78
CA SER A 19 4.84 -5.26 4.97
C SER A 19 5.69 -6.29 5.73
N ILE A 20 6.02 -6.02 7.00
CA ILE A 20 6.74 -6.97 7.86
C ILE A 20 5.87 -8.20 8.13
N SER A 21 4.63 -7.99 8.59
CA SER A 21 3.72 -9.10 8.91
C SER A 21 3.47 -10.00 7.70
N ALA A 22 3.28 -9.42 6.52
CA ALA A 22 3.11 -10.17 5.27
C ALA A 22 4.37 -10.97 4.91
N SER A 23 5.56 -10.39 5.08
CA SER A 23 6.82 -11.07 4.79
C SER A 23 7.06 -12.25 5.76
N VAL A 24 6.80 -12.05 7.06
CA VAL A 24 6.90 -13.10 8.06
C VAL A 24 5.89 -14.21 7.80
N LEU A 25 4.64 -13.85 7.49
CA LEU A 25 3.60 -14.83 7.16
C LEU A 25 3.93 -15.61 5.88
N ALA A 26 4.43 -14.94 4.84
CA ALA A 26 4.87 -15.57 3.60
C ALA A 26 5.98 -16.60 3.87
N CYS A 27 6.96 -16.27 4.71
CA CYS A 27 7.98 -17.23 5.13
C CYS A 27 7.39 -18.36 5.97
N ALA A 28 6.48 -18.07 6.90
CA ALA A 28 5.90 -19.08 7.79
C ALA A 28 5.00 -20.09 7.05
N LEU A 29 4.30 -19.65 6.00
CA LEU A 29 3.45 -20.51 5.18
C LEU A 29 4.24 -21.34 4.16
N TRP A 30 5.49 -20.99 3.88
CA TRP A 30 6.33 -21.73 2.96
C TRP A 30 6.94 -22.96 3.63
N ASN A 31 6.63 -24.15 3.10
CA ASN A 31 7.23 -25.38 3.58
C ASN A 31 8.63 -25.59 2.97
N PHE A 32 9.65 -25.09 3.65
CA PHE A 32 11.05 -25.20 3.23
C PHE A 32 11.58 -26.64 3.15
N GLN A 33 10.93 -27.60 3.83
CA GLN A 33 11.43 -28.99 3.87
C GLN A 33 10.99 -29.81 2.66
N THR A 34 9.91 -29.42 1.98
CA THR A 34 9.33 -30.19 0.86
C THR A 34 9.74 -29.68 -0.51
N HIS A 35 10.36 -28.50 -0.58
CA HIS A 35 10.75 -27.87 -1.84
C HIS A 35 12.24 -28.00 -2.09
N ASP A 36 12.63 -27.98 -3.37
CA ASP A 36 14.05 -27.97 -3.73
C ASP A 36 14.76 -26.75 -3.11
N PRO A 37 16.05 -26.88 -2.73
CA PRO A 37 16.80 -25.80 -2.11
C PRO A 37 16.85 -24.52 -2.95
N ASN A 38 16.91 -24.67 -4.28
CA ASN A 38 16.91 -23.54 -5.21
C ASN A 38 15.58 -22.77 -5.19
N ASP A 39 14.45 -23.47 -5.16
CA ASP A 39 13.13 -22.84 -5.12
C ASP A 39 12.92 -22.09 -3.81
N SER A 40 13.36 -22.69 -2.70
CA SER A 40 13.34 -22.06 -1.38
C SER A 40 14.22 -20.80 -1.31
N LEU A 41 15.39 -20.81 -1.97
CA LEU A 41 16.25 -19.63 -2.08
C LEU A 41 15.60 -18.53 -2.92
N ILE A 42 15.02 -18.88 -4.08
CA ILE A 42 14.32 -17.93 -4.94
C ILE A 42 13.14 -17.31 -4.20
N TYR A 43 12.35 -18.12 -3.49
CA TYR A 43 11.23 -17.66 -2.69
C TYR A 43 11.68 -16.68 -1.59
N GLY A 44 12.68 -17.06 -0.80
CA GLY A 44 13.24 -16.20 0.25
C GLY A 44 13.78 -14.88 -0.31
N ALA A 45 14.50 -14.93 -1.43
CA ALA A 45 15.03 -13.74 -2.11
C ALA A 45 13.91 -12.84 -2.64
N ALA A 46 12.82 -13.41 -3.15
CA ALA A 46 11.65 -12.66 -3.63
C ALA A 46 10.93 -11.95 -2.47
N VAL A 47 10.68 -12.65 -1.35
CA VAL A 47 10.07 -12.07 -0.15
C VAL A 47 10.95 -10.93 0.40
N PHE A 48 12.26 -11.16 0.52
CA PHE A 48 13.19 -10.15 1.00
C PHE A 48 13.26 -8.93 0.08
N SER A 49 13.29 -9.15 -1.23
CA SER A 49 13.31 -8.07 -2.23
C SER A 49 12.00 -7.27 -2.21
N GLY A 50 10.85 -7.92 -2.02
CA GLY A 50 9.57 -7.25 -1.80
C GLY A 50 9.57 -6.37 -0.56
N LEU A 51 10.13 -6.85 0.55
CA LEU A 51 10.28 -6.07 1.78
C LEU A 51 11.18 -4.83 1.56
N LEU A 52 12.32 -5.00 0.90
CA LEU A 52 13.21 -3.88 0.58
C LEU A 52 12.54 -2.85 -0.32
N LEU A 53 11.76 -3.28 -1.31
CA LEU A 53 10.99 -2.38 -2.17
C LEU A 53 9.97 -1.58 -1.36
N ASN A 54 9.26 -2.22 -0.43
CA ASN A 54 8.32 -1.54 0.48
C ASN A 54 9.04 -0.54 1.39
N ILE A 55 10.23 -0.87 1.91
CA ILE A 55 11.07 0.05 2.68
C ILE A 55 11.49 1.25 1.82
N GLY A 56 11.85 1.02 0.56
CA GLY A 56 12.19 2.08 -0.40
C GLY A 56 11.01 3.05 -0.62
N ILE A 57 9.82 2.51 -0.90
CA ILE A 57 8.59 3.30 -1.08
C ILE A 57 8.27 4.11 0.17
N LEU A 58 8.37 3.48 1.35
CA LEU A 58 8.16 4.14 2.64
C LEU A 58 9.15 5.29 2.86
N SER A 59 10.42 5.05 2.54
CA SER A 59 11.48 6.07 2.67
C SER A 59 11.21 7.24 1.73
N CYS A 60 10.80 6.99 0.49
CA CYS A 60 10.37 8.02 -0.45
C CYS A 60 9.16 8.81 0.07
N LEU A 61 8.17 8.14 0.67
CA LEU A 61 6.99 8.78 1.26
C LEU A 61 7.38 9.73 2.41
N ILE A 62 8.13 9.23 3.39
CA ILE A 62 8.54 10.01 4.57
C ILE A 62 9.44 11.17 4.15
N TYR A 63 10.43 10.91 3.30
CA TYR A 63 11.34 11.94 2.82
C TYR A 63 10.62 12.98 1.96
N GLY A 64 9.72 12.55 1.07
CA GLY A 64 8.89 13.43 0.25
C GLY A 64 7.97 14.32 1.09
N ALA A 65 7.37 13.77 2.14
CA ALA A 65 6.56 14.54 3.08
C ALA A 65 7.39 15.52 3.91
N THR A 66 8.57 15.11 4.40
CA THR A 66 9.47 15.93 5.23
C THR A 66 10.12 17.07 4.45
N ARG A 67 10.49 16.81 3.19
CA ARG A 67 11.18 17.79 2.32
C ARG A 67 10.22 18.53 1.39
N HIS A 68 8.91 18.28 1.50
CA HIS A 68 7.90 18.87 0.61
C HIS A 68 8.20 18.64 -0.88
N ILE A 69 8.60 17.41 -1.23
CA ILE A 69 8.87 17.00 -2.63
C ILE A 69 7.73 16.08 -3.08
N PRO A 70 6.74 16.58 -3.84
CA PRO A 70 5.55 15.82 -4.17
C PRO A 70 5.85 14.60 -5.07
N GLY A 71 6.92 14.69 -5.88
CA GLY A 71 7.34 13.59 -6.75
C GLY A 71 7.67 12.31 -5.98
N LEU A 72 8.30 12.43 -4.80
CA LEU A 72 8.71 11.29 -3.98
C LEU A 72 7.55 10.62 -3.24
N MET A 73 6.37 11.24 -3.17
CA MET A 73 5.17 10.62 -2.60
C MET A 73 4.44 9.75 -3.64
N THR A 74 4.75 9.89 -4.93
CA THR A 74 4.09 9.18 -6.04
C THR A 74 4.25 7.66 -6.00
N PRO A 75 5.45 7.09 -5.70
CA PRO A 75 5.61 5.64 -5.60
C PRO A 75 4.64 5.00 -4.61
N TYR A 76 4.40 5.66 -3.46
CA TYR A 76 3.41 5.18 -2.50
C TYR A 76 1.99 5.25 -3.07
N VAL A 77 1.62 6.34 -3.74
CA VAL A 77 0.28 6.46 -4.35
C VAL A 77 0.03 5.35 -5.38
N VAL A 78 1.03 5.02 -6.21
CA VAL A 78 0.93 3.92 -7.18
C VAL A 78 0.79 2.58 -6.46
N CYS A 79 1.69 2.30 -5.51
CA CYS A 79 1.69 1.07 -4.73
C CYS A 79 0.39 0.87 -3.94
N GLY A 80 -0.09 1.89 -3.23
CA GLY A 80 -1.35 1.87 -2.49
C GLY A 80 -2.56 1.70 -3.42
N SER A 81 -2.53 2.28 -4.62
CA SER A 81 -3.60 2.09 -5.62
C SER A 81 -3.64 0.66 -6.15
N LEU A 82 -2.49 0.00 -6.33
CA LEU A 82 -2.42 -1.42 -6.69
C LEU A 82 -2.96 -2.30 -5.57
N HIS A 83 -2.55 -2.05 -4.32
CA HIS A 83 -3.09 -2.78 -3.17
C HIS A 83 -4.60 -2.59 -3.00
N LEU A 84 -5.12 -1.38 -3.27
CA LEU A 84 -6.55 -1.10 -3.29
C LEU A 84 -7.27 -1.94 -4.35
N ALA A 85 -6.76 -1.96 -5.59
CA ALA A 85 -7.36 -2.73 -6.67
C ALA A 85 -7.38 -4.22 -6.35
N ILE A 86 -6.26 -4.78 -5.91
CA ILE A 86 -6.14 -6.20 -5.53
C ILE A 86 -7.11 -6.52 -4.39
N SER A 87 -7.17 -5.69 -3.35
CA SER A 87 -8.06 -5.90 -2.21
C SER A 87 -9.53 -5.86 -2.63
N ALA A 88 -9.91 -4.92 -3.51
CA ALA A 88 -11.28 -4.83 -4.02
C ALA A 88 -11.69 -6.07 -4.84
N PHE A 89 -10.79 -6.60 -5.68
CA PHE A 89 -11.04 -7.85 -6.40
C PHE A 89 -11.22 -9.03 -5.45
N LEU A 90 -10.39 -9.11 -4.40
CA LEU A 90 -10.49 -10.17 -3.39
C LEU A 90 -11.76 -10.05 -2.54
N VAL A 91 -12.23 -8.84 -2.22
CA VAL A 91 -13.55 -8.63 -1.62
C VAL A 91 -14.65 -9.23 -2.51
N GLY A 92 -14.62 -8.94 -3.81
CA GLY A 92 -15.58 -9.49 -4.76
C GLY A 92 -15.55 -11.04 -4.81
N TYR A 93 -14.35 -11.62 -4.87
CA TYR A 93 -14.16 -13.07 -4.84
C TYR A 93 -14.73 -13.69 -3.55
N PHE A 94 -14.31 -13.20 -2.38
CA PHE A 94 -14.76 -13.74 -1.10
C PHE A 94 -16.24 -13.48 -0.82
N ALA A 95 -16.82 -12.40 -1.35
CA ALA A 95 -18.26 -12.16 -1.28
C ALA A 95 -19.03 -13.26 -2.02
N VAL A 96 -18.59 -13.62 -3.23
CA VAL A 96 -19.19 -14.71 -4.01
C VAL A 96 -19.04 -16.04 -3.27
N CYS A 97 -17.84 -16.37 -2.79
CA CYS A 97 -17.61 -17.60 -2.01
C CYS A 97 -18.47 -17.66 -0.76
N THR A 98 -18.56 -16.57 0.01
CA THR A 98 -19.37 -16.51 1.23
C THR A 98 -20.85 -16.75 0.94
N ILE A 99 -21.39 -16.18 -0.14
CA ILE A 99 -22.79 -16.42 -0.54
C ILE A 99 -23.03 -17.91 -0.84
N TYR A 100 -22.13 -18.55 -1.59
CA TYR A 100 -22.23 -19.98 -1.87
C TYR A 100 -22.01 -20.84 -0.61
N GLY A 101 -21.04 -20.51 0.23
CA GLY A 101 -20.74 -21.23 1.47
C GLY A 101 -21.88 -21.17 2.50
N ILE A 102 -22.59 -20.03 2.59
CA ILE A 102 -23.79 -19.91 3.42
C ILE A 102 -24.91 -20.84 2.90
N MET A 103 -25.06 -21.00 1.59
CA MET A 103 -26.06 -21.89 0.99
C MET A 103 -25.75 -23.39 1.23
N LEU A 104 -24.48 -23.74 1.39
CA LEU A 104 -24.00 -25.13 1.48
C LEU A 104 -23.70 -25.61 2.92
N GLY A 105 -23.71 -24.72 3.91
CA GLY A 105 -23.51 -25.08 5.32
C GLY A 105 -22.16 -24.65 5.92
N ASN A 106 -21.84 -23.36 5.77
CA ASN A 106 -20.89 -22.54 6.52
C ASN A 106 -19.39 -22.92 6.47
N ASP A 107 -18.61 -22.13 5.74
CA ASP A 107 -17.16 -22.11 5.83
C ASP A 107 -16.68 -20.75 6.38
N LEU A 108 -16.34 -20.74 7.68
CA LEU A 108 -15.95 -19.52 8.40
C LEU A 108 -14.73 -18.83 7.78
N VAL A 109 -13.88 -19.57 7.07
CA VAL A 109 -12.68 -19.05 6.40
C VAL A 109 -13.03 -18.00 5.37
N GLU A 110 -14.12 -18.20 4.62
CA GLU A 110 -14.55 -17.31 3.55
C GLU A 110 -15.09 -16.00 4.10
N VAL A 111 -15.83 -16.08 5.22
CA VAL A 111 -16.35 -14.93 5.97
C VAL A 111 -15.19 -14.10 6.52
N TYR A 112 -14.18 -14.75 7.13
CA TYR A 112 -12.99 -14.05 7.61
C TYR A 112 -12.21 -13.39 6.47
N GLY A 113 -12.04 -14.09 5.35
CA GLY A 113 -11.44 -13.53 4.14
C GLY A 113 -12.16 -12.27 3.66
N PHE A 114 -13.49 -12.33 3.53
CA PHE A 114 -14.32 -11.19 3.14
C PHE A 114 -14.13 -9.98 4.06
N LEU A 115 -14.16 -10.20 5.39
CA LEU A 115 -13.98 -9.12 6.37
C LEU A 115 -12.59 -8.50 6.31
N ILE A 116 -11.54 -9.33 6.25
CA ILE A 116 -10.15 -8.86 6.19
C ILE A 116 -9.91 -8.03 4.94
N PHE A 117 -10.33 -8.52 3.77
CA PHE A 117 -10.13 -7.77 2.52
C PHE A 117 -10.99 -6.52 2.42
N SER A 118 -12.16 -6.49 3.09
CA SER A 118 -12.98 -5.28 3.19
C SER A 118 -12.28 -4.19 4.03
N LEU A 119 -11.69 -4.58 5.16
CA LEU A 119 -10.90 -3.68 6.00
C LEU A 119 -9.65 -3.17 5.28
N LEU A 120 -8.95 -4.06 4.56
CA LEU A 120 -7.79 -3.67 3.75
C LEU A 120 -8.20 -2.70 2.63
N THR A 121 -9.30 -2.97 1.92
CA THR A 121 -9.82 -2.08 0.87
C THR A 121 -10.12 -0.69 1.42
N TYR A 122 -10.78 -0.62 2.57
CA TYR A 122 -11.03 0.65 3.25
C TYR A 122 -9.73 1.36 3.63
N PHE A 123 -8.78 0.65 4.24
CA PHE A 123 -7.49 1.21 4.62
C PHE A 123 -6.72 1.77 3.43
N TRP A 124 -6.61 1.02 2.32
CA TRP A 124 -5.89 1.47 1.13
C TRP A 124 -6.57 2.65 0.45
N SER A 125 -7.91 2.68 0.43
CA SER A 125 -8.66 3.82 -0.09
C SER A 125 -8.36 5.08 0.71
N TRP A 126 -8.45 4.99 2.04
CA TRP A 126 -8.16 6.09 2.95
C TRP A 126 -6.69 6.53 2.89
N SER A 127 -5.74 5.58 2.85
CA SER A 127 -4.31 5.90 2.85
C SER A 127 -3.87 6.60 1.57
N VAL A 128 -4.38 6.15 0.42
CA VAL A 128 -4.13 6.77 -0.88
C VAL A 128 -4.71 8.18 -0.92
N ASP A 129 -5.92 8.39 -0.40
CA ASP A 129 -6.56 9.71 -0.34
C ASP A 129 -5.76 10.70 0.53
N VAL A 130 -5.32 10.27 1.72
CA VAL A 130 -4.46 11.05 2.61
C VAL A 130 -3.17 11.47 1.90
N VAL A 131 -2.45 10.52 1.29
CA VAL A 131 -1.16 10.81 0.66
C VAL A 131 -1.33 11.66 -0.59
N ARG A 132 -2.40 11.48 -1.38
CA ARG A 132 -2.72 12.34 -2.53
C ARG A 132 -3.01 13.77 -2.07
N THR A 133 -3.85 13.93 -1.05
CA THR A 133 -4.19 15.24 -0.50
C THR A 133 -2.94 15.97 0.01
N GLU A 134 -2.08 15.29 0.75
CA GLU A 134 -0.82 15.88 1.23
C GLU A 134 0.15 16.21 0.10
N ARG A 135 0.28 15.31 -0.89
CA ARG A 135 1.08 15.57 -2.09
C ARG A 135 0.58 16.80 -2.84
N ASP A 136 -0.72 16.96 -2.98
CA ASP A 136 -1.32 18.09 -3.71
C ASP A 136 -1.14 19.41 -2.94
N LYS A 137 -1.24 19.39 -1.60
CA LYS A 137 -0.88 20.55 -0.75
C LYS A 137 0.58 20.94 -0.95
N VAL A 138 1.48 19.97 -0.87
CA VAL A 138 2.92 20.16 -1.08
C VAL A 138 3.22 20.69 -2.49
N SER A 139 2.54 20.18 -3.52
CA SER A 139 2.68 20.63 -4.90
C SER A 139 2.24 22.09 -5.09
N LYS A 140 1.13 22.49 -4.44
CA LYS A 140 0.65 23.88 -4.44
C LYS A 140 1.63 24.82 -3.75
N LEU A 141 2.20 24.42 -2.61
CA LEU A 141 3.22 25.18 -1.88
C LEU A 141 4.54 25.32 -2.65
N ALA A 142 4.90 24.30 -3.45
CA ALA A 142 6.09 24.31 -4.29
C ALA A 142 5.96 25.16 -5.57
N GLY A 143 4.87 25.93 -5.74
CA GLY A 143 4.73 26.90 -6.83
C GLY A 143 4.39 26.30 -8.21
N LYS A 144 4.08 24.99 -8.30
CA LYS A 144 3.73 24.31 -9.56
C LYS A 144 2.37 24.74 -10.18
N HIS A 145 1.73 25.80 -9.67
CA HIS A 145 0.45 26.32 -10.15
C HIS A 145 0.50 27.80 -10.56
N VAL A 146 1.68 28.43 -10.63
CA VAL A 146 1.77 29.71 -11.34
C VAL A 146 2.02 29.39 -12.82
N PRO A 147 1.02 29.49 -13.72
CA PRO A 147 1.36 29.66 -15.11
C PRO A 147 2.20 30.94 -15.16
N PHE A 148 3.46 30.82 -15.58
CA PHE A 148 4.24 31.97 -15.97
C PHE A 148 3.59 32.55 -17.23
N ILE A 149 2.47 33.27 -17.06
CA ILE A 149 2.01 34.25 -18.03
C ILE A 149 3.02 35.38 -17.90
N ASN A 150 4.10 35.25 -18.66
CA ASN A 150 5.08 36.28 -18.88
C ASN A 150 4.47 37.25 -19.92
N ASP A 151 3.51 38.07 -19.48
CA ASP A 151 2.87 39.11 -20.31
C ASP A 151 3.71 40.41 -20.36
N ASP A 152 4.94 40.41 -19.83
CA ASP A 152 5.81 41.59 -19.84
C ASP A 152 6.75 41.68 -21.08
N TYR A 153 6.47 40.93 -22.15
CA TYR A 153 7.24 40.96 -23.41
C TYR A 153 6.39 41.01 -24.69
N ILE A 154 5.38 41.88 -24.75
CA ILE A 154 4.75 42.29 -26.02
C ILE A 154 4.72 43.82 -26.12
#